data_AF-A0A7V6JJW2-F1
#
_entry.id   AF-A0A7V6JJW2-F1
#
_cell.length_a   1.000
_cell.length_b   1.000
_cell.length_c   1.000
_cell.angle_alpha   90.00
_cell.angle_beta   90.00
_cell.angle_gamma   90.00
#
_symmetry.space_group_name_H-M   'P 1'
#
loop_
_entity.id
_entity.type
_entity.pdbx_description
1 polymer ?
#
loop_
_entity_poly.entity_id
_entity_poly.type
_entity_poly.pdbx_seq_one_letter_code
_entity_poly.pdbx_strand_id
1 'polypeptide(L)'
;GGLEVYLFGAIAAQGIAIMVEKKVDLFSSKNIAVIATIMIIGLGGQYAFGGNIPFFGIDVPCVAGAAIFGILLNLLLSIGEKKKVKAA
;
A
#
# COMPACT_ATOMS: atom_id res chain seq x y z
N GLY A 1 8.19 1.69 24.56
CA GLY A 1 7.90 3.07 24.15
C GLY A 1 8.79 3.55 23.02
N GLY A 2 9.93 4.19 23.32
CA GLY A 2 10.78 4.82 22.29
C GLY A 2 11.42 3.84 21.29
N LEU A 3 11.82 2.64 21.76
CA LEU A 3 12.39 1.61 20.90
C LEU A 3 11.36 1.05 19.91
N GLU A 4 10.11 0.84 20.32
CA GLU A 4 9.03 0.39 19.43
C GLU A 4 8.77 1.42 18.33
N VAL A 5 8.68 2.70 18.68
CA VAL A 5 8.50 3.79 17.70
C VAL A 5 9.65 3.82 16.70
N TYR A 6 10.89 3.65 17.15
CA TYR A 6 12.05 3.55 16.27
C TYR A 6 11.97 2.32 15.35
N LEU A 7 11.63 1.15 15.88
CA LEU A 7 11.55 -0.09 15.09
C LEU A 7 10.43 -0.03 14.04
N PHE A 8 9.23 0.45 14.41
CA PHE A 8 8.14 0.64 13.44
C PHE A 8 8.46 1.73 12.42
N GLY A 9 9.10 2.83 12.84
CA GLY A 9 9.56 3.89 11.95
C GLY A 9 10.63 3.40 10.96
N ALA A 10 11.57 2.56 11.41
CA ALA A 10 12.59 1.97 10.57
C ALA A 10 11.98 1.04 9.50
N ILE A 11 10.97 0.23 9.84
CA ILE A 11 10.25 -0.62 8.88
C ILE A 11 9.54 0.24 7.81
N ALA A 12 8.87 1.32 8.22
CA ALA A 12 8.19 2.21 7.29
C ALA A 12 9.19 2.92 6.35
N ALA A 13 10.30 3.43 6.89
CA ALA A 13 11.36 4.05 6.12
C ALA A 13 12.00 3.06 5.12
N GLN A 14 12.20 1.80 5.52
CA GLN A 14 12.70 0.74 4.65
C GLN A 14 11.75 0.45 3.49
N GLY A 15 10.43 0.48 3.73
CA GLY A 15 9.42 0.36 2.67
C GLY A 15 9.55 1.47 1.62
N ILE A 16 9.76 2.72 2.05
CA ILE A 16 9.99 3.85 1.15
C ILE A 16 11.32 3.71 0.41
N ALA A 17 12.39 3.30 1.10
CA ALA A 17 13.70 3.08 0.49
C ALA A 17 13.63 2.07 -0.67
N ILE A 18 12.89 0.98 -0.50
CA ILE A 18 12.66 -0.01 -1.57
C ILE A 18 11.94 0.62 -2.77
N MET A 19 10.93 1.47 -2.55
CA MET A 19 10.22 2.15 -3.64
C MET A 19 11.16 3.08 -4.44
N VAL A 20 12.05 3.80 -3.74
CA VAL A 20 13.06 4.66 -4.37
C VAL A 20 14.10 3.83 -5.12
N GLU A 21 14.63 2.76 -4.51
CA GLU A 21 15.61 1.85 -5.12
C GLU A 21 15.07 1.21 -6.40
N LYS A 22 13.80 0.78 -6.37
CA LYS A 22 13.10 0.23 -7.54
C LYS A 22 12.65 1.29 -8.55
N LYS A 23 12.99 2.57 -8.33
CA LYS A 23 12.66 3.70 -9.20
C LYS A 23 11.16 3.77 -9.51
N VAL A 24 10.33 3.51 -8.49
CA VAL A 24 8.88 3.69 -8.61
C VAL A 24 8.60 5.17 -8.85
N ASP A 25 7.85 5.48 -9.91
CA ASP A 25 7.43 6.85 -10.19
C ASP A 25 6.34 7.27 -9.20
N LEU A 26 6.74 7.95 -8.12
CA LEU A 26 5.85 8.49 -7.10
C LEU A 26 5.11 9.76 -7.56
N PHE A 27 5.35 10.24 -8.78
CA PHE A 27 4.63 11.37 -9.38
C PHE A 27 3.56 10.89 -10.37
N SER A 28 3.60 9.62 -10.79
CA SER A 28 2.55 9.02 -11.59
C SER A 28 1.24 8.97 -10.80
N SER A 29 0.17 9.54 -11.38
CA SER A 29 -1.16 9.56 -10.78
C SER A 29 -1.66 8.15 -10.42
N LYS A 30 -1.28 7.13 -11.19
CA LYS A 30 -1.61 5.73 -10.88
C LYS A 30 -0.96 5.27 -9.58
N ASN A 31 0.36 5.42 -9.48
CA ASN A 31 1.11 4.92 -8.33
C ASN A 31 0.70 5.68 -7.06
N ILE A 32 0.49 7.00 -7.17
CA ILE A 32 -0.04 7.82 -6.07
C ILE A 32 -1.42 7.29 -5.63
N ALA A 33 -2.32 7.01 -6.57
CA ALA A 33 -3.65 6.50 -6.23
C ALA A 33 -3.58 5.14 -5.49
N VAL A 34 -2.72 4.23 -5.94
CA VAL A 34 -2.50 2.95 -5.28
C VAL A 34 -1.92 3.14 -3.88
N ILE A 35 -0.88 3.96 -3.72
CA ILE A 35 -0.25 4.19 -2.41
C ILE A 35 -1.23 4.89 -1.46
N ALA A 36 -1.93 5.93 -1.91
CA ALA A 36 -2.88 6.68 -1.10
C ALA A 36 -4.04 5.79 -0.60
N THR A 37 -4.59 4.94 -1.47
CA THR A 37 -5.68 4.04 -1.08
C THR A 37 -5.22 2.97 -0.08
N ILE A 38 -4.03 2.39 -0.26
CA ILE A 38 -3.43 1.46 0.72
C ILE A 38 -3.25 2.16 2.07
N MET A 39 -2.74 3.40 2.08
CA MET A 39 -2.55 4.17 3.33
C MET A 39 -3.87 4.47 4.03
N ILE A 40 -4.90 4.93 3.30
CA ILE A 40 -6.21 5.24 3.89
C ILE A 40 -6.90 3.99 4.42
N ILE A 41 -6.84 2.86 3.71
CA ILE A 41 -7.47 1.62 4.18
C ILE A 41 -6.69 1.00 5.34
N GLY A 42 -5.36 1.00 5.30
CA GLY A 42 -4.53 0.43 6.35
C GLY A 42 -4.62 1.22 7.66
N LEU A 43 -4.39 2.54 7.60
CA LEU A 43 -4.40 3.41 8.78
C LEU A 43 -5.84 3.76 9.21
N GLY A 44 -6.71 4.08 8.25
CA GLY A 44 -8.11 4.39 8.52
C GLY A 44 -8.92 3.17 8.94
N GLY A 45 -8.63 1.99 8.37
CA GLY A 45 -9.23 0.73 8.81
C GLY A 45 -8.80 0.35 10.23
N GLN A 46 -7.53 0.55 10.58
CA GLN A 46 -7.05 0.39 11.96
C GLN A 46 -7.80 1.32 12.93
N TYR A 47 -8.04 2.57 12.52
CA TYR A 47 -8.78 3.56 13.32
C TYR A 47 -10.27 3.22 13.46
N ALA A 48 -10.93 2.77 12.38
CA ALA A 48 -12.37 2.52 12.36
C ALA A 48 -12.79 1.16 12.94
N PHE A 49 -11.97 0.12 12.75
CA PHE A 49 -12.32 -1.26 13.14
C PHE A 49 -11.44 -1.81 14.28
N GLY A 50 -10.61 -0.97 14.90
CA GLY A 50 -9.74 -1.39 16.02
C GLY A 50 -8.60 -2.34 15.61
N GLY A 51 -8.37 -2.53 14.31
CA GLY A 51 -7.25 -3.29 13.75
C GLY A 51 -7.62 -4.51 12.93
N ASN A 52 -8.84 -5.02 13.08
CA ASN A 52 -9.33 -6.16 12.33
C ASN A 52 -10.64 -5.81 11.63
N ILE A 53 -10.70 -6.01 10.32
CA ILE A 53 -11.94 -5.88 9.55
C ILE A 53 -12.71 -7.19 9.76
N PRO A 54 -13.94 -7.15 10.30
CA PRO A 54 -14.79 -8.33 10.43
C PRO A 54 -15.27 -8.73 9.03
N PHE A 55 -14.55 -9.63 8.38
CA PHE A 55 -14.86 -10.10 7.04
C PHE A 55 -15.50 -11.48 7.15
N PHE A 56 -16.84 -11.53 7.07
CA PHE A 56 -17.60 -12.78 7.07
C PHE A 56 -17.29 -13.74 8.25
N GLY A 57 -17.09 -13.20 9.45
CA GLY A 57 -16.80 -13.98 10.66
C GLY A 57 -15.32 -14.34 10.85
N ILE A 58 -14.44 -13.85 9.99
CA ILE A 58 -12.99 -13.93 10.14
C ILE A 58 -12.45 -12.53 10.41
N ASP A 59 -11.65 -12.41 11.48
CA ASP A 59 -10.93 -11.19 11.82
C ASP A 59 -9.70 -11.04 10.92
N VAL A 60 -9.84 -10.25 9.85
CA VAL A 60 -8.74 -10.00 8.91
C VAL A 60 -7.99 -8.72 9.33
N PRO A 61 -6.66 -8.75 9.48
CA PRO A 61 -5.89 -7.55 9.79
C PRO A 61 -6.14 -6.45 8.74
N CYS A 62 -6.37 -5.21 9.18
CA CYS A 62 -6.61 -4.07 8.28
C CYS A 62 -5.48 -3.90 7.24
N VAL A 63 -4.24 -4.18 7.64
CA VAL A 63 -3.06 -4.12 6.77
C VAL A 63 -3.13 -5.16 5.65
N ALA A 64 -3.63 -6.36 5.93
CA ALA A 64 -3.81 -7.41 4.92
C ALA A 64 -4.91 -7.02 3.92
N GLY A 65 -6.03 -6.49 4.42
CA GLY A 65 -7.11 -5.96 3.57
C GLY A 65 -6.62 -4.83 2.66
N ALA A 66 -5.83 -3.89 3.19
CA ALA A 66 -5.23 -2.80 2.44
C ALA A 66 -4.28 -3.31 1.34
N ALA A 67 -3.44 -4.30 1.64
CA ALA A 67 -2.53 -4.88 0.66
C ALA A 67 -3.26 -5.58 -0.49
N ILE A 68 -4.27 -6.40 -0.18
CA ILE A 68 -5.09 -7.09 -1.19
C ILE A 68 -5.80 -6.06 -2.08
N PHE A 69 -6.43 -5.05 -1.47
CA PHE A 69 -7.09 -3.98 -2.21
C PHE A 69 -6.10 -3.22 -3.10
N GLY A 70 -4.91 -2.89 -2.59
CA GLY A 70 -3.86 -2.23 -3.35
C GLY A 70 -3.39 -3.02 -4.56
N ILE A 71 -3.22 -4.34 -4.42
CA ILE A 71 -2.86 -5.24 -5.53
C ILE A 71 -3.97 -5.25 -6.59
N LEU A 72 -5.23 -5.40 -6.17
CA LEU A 72 -6.37 -5.41 -7.08
C LEU A 72 -6.51 -4.07 -7.83
N LEU A 73 -6.40 -2.95 -7.11
CA LEU A 73 -6.48 -1.62 -7.71
C LEU A 73 -5.33 -1.39 -8.69
N ASN A 74 -4.10 -1.78 -8.34
CA ASN A 74 -2.95 -1.67 -9.23
C ASN A 74 -3.13 -2.49 -10.52
N LEU A 75 -3.68 -3.70 -10.41
CA LEU A 75 -4.01 -4.54 -11.57
C LEU A 75 -5.10 -3.89 -12.43
N LEU A 76 -6.20 -3.44 -11.83
CA LEU A 76 -7.30 -2.77 -12.53
C LEU A 76 -6.82 -1.53 -13.28
N LEU A 77 -6.04 -0.67 -12.64
CA LEU A 77 -5.47 0.51 -13.29
C LEU A 77 -4.42 0.16 -14.35
N SER A 78 -3.80 -1.02 -14.28
CA SER A 78 -2.78 -1.49 -15.24
C SER A 78 -3.31 -2.23 -16.44
N ILE A 79 -4.54 -2.73 -16.40
CA ILE A 79 -5.20 -3.40 -17.54
C ILE A 79 -5.40 -2.46 -18.76
N GLY A 80 -5.39 -1.13 -18.56
CA GLY A 80 -5.54 -0.13 -19.62
C GLY A 80 -4.24 0.55 -20.09
N GLU A 81 -3.13 0.37 -19.39
CA GLU A 81 -1.86 0.96 -19.83
C GLU A 81 -1.24 0.09 -20.93
N LYS A 82 -1.33 0.58 -22.18
CA LYS A 82 -0.46 0.08 -23.26
C LYS A 82 0.97 0.27 -22.79
N LYS A 83 1.63 -0.83 -22.42
CA LYS A 83 3.07 -0.89 -22.13
C LYS A 83 3.78 -0.11 -23.24
N LYS A 84 4.29 1.10 -22.95
CA LYS A 84 5.22 1.76 -23.87
C LYS A 84 6.43 0.86 -23.90
N VAL A 85 6.48 -0.04 -24.90
CA VAL A 85 7.68 -0.77 -25.27
C VAL A 85 8.74 0.31 -25.44
N LYS A 86 9.72 0.35 -24.53
CA LYS A 86 10.92 1.16 -24.74
C LYS A 86 11.53 0.65 -26.03
N ALA A 87 11.37 1.43 -27.09
CA ALA A 87 12.09 1.23 -28.32
C ALA A 87 13.53 1.71 -28.12
N ALA A 88 14.46 0.84 -28.48
CA ALA A 88 15.91 1.01 -28.57
C ALA A 88 16.68 1.11 -27.24
#